data_AF-W2U8A6-F1
#
_entry.id   AF-W2U8A6-F1
#
_cell.length_a   1.000
_cell.length_b   1.000
_cell.length_c   1.000
_cell.angle_alpha   90.00
_cell.angle_beta   90.00
_cell.angle_gamma   90.00
#
_symmetry.space_group_name_H-M   'P 1'
#
loop_
_entity.id
_entity.type
_entity.pdbx_description
1 polymer ?
#
loop_
_entity_poly.entity_id
_entity_poly.type
_entity_poly.pdbx_seq_one_letter_code
_entity_poly.pdbx_strand_id
1 'polypeptide(L)'
;MKLLRQAFKVPKEKGRELWIALCQYCGSFSLWLGERMLYPQTGEAPPPHPDMPPAIRELYEEARGVLPASPRASAALLRVALEGLLEEAGNEKGSLADRLKRAHEEGKLTTQTYKLAGVLRLGGNAAAHYELWKIDPSQGQEDREMILALFEFLNEVTEELIAKPKRLEEMEQKLSRKLREEGP
;
A
#
# COMPACT_ATOMS: atom_id res chain seq x y z
N MET A 1 -29.79 5.88 29.15
CA MET A 1 -29.16 4.80 28.35
C MET A 1 -28.49 3.80 29.30
N LYS A 2 -29.19 2.72 29.68
CA LYS A 2 -28.58 1.62 30.45
C LYS A 2 -27.71 0.82 29.48
N LEU A 3 -26.39 0.97 29.56
CA LEU A 3 -25.46 0.03 28.94
C LEU A 3 -25.75 -1.35 29.57
N LEU A 4 -26.39 -2.22 28.80
CA LEU A 4 -26.52 -3.63 29.14
C LEU A 4 -25.10 -4.22 29.20
N ARG A 5 -24.51 -4.23 30.39
CA ARG A 5 -23.38 -5.11 30.73
C ARG A 5 -23.92 -6.54 30.85
N GLN A 6 -24.44 -7.09 29.76
CA GLN A 6 -24.52 -8.54 29.66
C GLN A 6 -23.10 -9.02 29.35
N ALA A 7 -22.41 -9.48 30.40
CA ALA A 7 -21.27 -10.34 30.22
C ALA A 7 -21.81 -11.62 29.55
N PHE A 8 -21.72 -11.70 28.23
CA PHE A 8 -21.94 -12.95 27.53
C PHE A 8 -20.93 -13.95 28.11
N LYS A 9 -21.41 -14.97 28.82
CA LYS A 9 -20.60 -16.15 29.14
C LYS A 9 -20.25 -16.78 27.80
N VAL A 10 -19.10 -16.42 27.23
CA VAL A 10 -18.53 -17.13 26.10
C VAL A 10 -18.24 -18.55 26.61
N PRO A 11 -18.84 -19.60 26.03
CA PRO A 11 -18.51 -20.97 26.40
C PRO A 11 -16.99 -21.15 26.27
N LYS A 12 -16.36 -21.74 27.29
CA LYS A 12 -14.94 -22.13 27.23
C LYS A 12 -14.79 -23.31 26.26
N GLU A 13 -14.93 -23.03 24.96
CA GLU A 13 -14.52 -23.92 23.91
C GLU A 13 -13.03 -23.64 23.62
N LYS A 14 -12.19 -24.69 23.64
CA LYS A 14 -10.77 -24.58 23.28
C LYS A 14 -10.66 -23.85 21.93
N GLY A 15 -9.93 -22.73 21.90
CA GLY A 15 -9.70 -21.95 20.69
C GLY A 15 -10.63 -20.76 20.43
N ARG A 16 -11.54 -20.40 21.37
CA ARG A 16 -12.44 -19.23 21.24
C ARG A 16 -12.29 -18.18 22.36
N GLU A 17 -11.10 -18.06 22.93
CA GLU A 17 -10.80 -17.07 23.97
C GLU A 17 -10.39 -15.74 23.34
N LEU A 18 -10.99 -14.62 23.78
CA LEU A 18 -10.61 -13.28 23.34
C LEU A 18 -9.51 -12.72 24.24
N TRP A 19 -8.36 -12.38 23.66
CA TRP A 19 -7.24 -11.75 24.37
C TRP A 19 -7.01 -10.31 23.88
N ILE A 20 -6.59 -9.45 24.81
CA ILE A 20 -6.12 -8.10 24.50
C ILE A 20 -4.69 -8.00 25.01
N ALA A 21 -3.74 -7.67 24.13
CA ALA A 21 -2.34 -7.44 24.49
C ALA A 21 -1.93 -6.01 24.16
N LEU A 22 -1.07 -5.42 24.98
CA LEU A 22 -0.56 -4.06 24.81
C LEU A 22 0.93 -4.12 24.45
N CYS A 23 1.33 -3.40 23.40
CA CYS A 23 2.72 -3.24 23.03
C CYS A 23 3.44 -2.39 24.08
N GLN A 24 4.48 -2.92 24.71
CA GLN A 24 5.25 -2.19 25.72
C GLN A 24 6.07 -1.04 25.14
N TYR A 25 6.34 -1.03 23.83
CA TYR A 25 7.12 0.01 23.16
C TYR A 25 6.25 1.20 22.72
N CYS A 26 5.17 0.95 21.95
CA CYS A 26 4.34 2.02 21.38
C CYS A 26 2.99 2.22 22.09
N GLY A 27 2.61 1.34 23.04
CA GLY A 27 1.34 1.41 23.74
C GLY A 27 0.11 0.95 22.95
N SER A 28 0.26 0.62 21.66
CA SER A 28 -0.85 0.12 20.83
C SER A 28 -1.36 -1.23 21.32
N PHE A 29 -2.68 -1.47 21.22
CA PHE A 29 -3.29 -2.75 21.58
C PHE A 29 -3.39 -3.71 20.38
N SER A 30 -3.49 -5.00 20.67
CA SER A 30 -3.83 -6.06 19.72
C SER A 30 -4.96 -6.91 20.28
N LEU A 31 -5.86 -7.38 19.41
CA LEU A 31 -6.96 -8.27 19.73
C LEU A 31 -6.69 -9.65 19.15
N TRP A 32 -6.98 -10.71 19.89
CA TRP A 32 -6.74 -12.09 19.48
C TRP A 32 -7.93 -12.98 19.80
N LEU A 33 -8.24 -13.93 18.93
CA LEU A 33 -9.20 -15.00 19.16
C LEU A 33 -8.46 -16.34 19.12
N GLY A 34 -8.23 -16.94 20.29
CA GLY A 34 -7.28 -18.03 20.43
C GLY A 34 -5.88 -17.58 20.02
N GLU A 35 -5.25 -18.31 19.11
CA GLU A 35 -3.93 -17.99 18.54
C GLU A 35 -3.99 -17.01 17.35
N ARG A 36 -5.20 -16.68 16.86
CA ARG A 36 -5.38 -15.81 15.70
C ARG A 36 -5.47 -14.35 16.13
N MET A 37 -4.52 -13.51 15.69
CA MET A 37 -4.63 -12.06 15.83
C MET A 37 -5.75 -11.53 14.93
N LEU A 38 -6.68 -10.77 15.51
CA LEU A 38 -7.78 -10.08 14.83
C LEU A 38 -7.46 -8.60 14.57
N TYR A 39 -6.62 -7.99 15.41
CA TYR A 39 -6.18 -6.60 15.29
C TYR A 39 -4.78 -6.42 15.90
N PRO A 40 -3.91 -5.56 15.32
CA PRO A 40 -4.05 -5.02 13.97
C PRO A 40 -4.07 -6.15 12.95
N GLN A 41 -4.82 -6.00 11.86
CA GLN A 41 -4.69 -6.90 10.71
C GLN A 41 -3.41 -6.51 9.97
N THR A 42 -2.26 -6.73 10.59
CA THR A 42 -0.98 -6.65 9.89
C THR A 42 -0.88 -7.89 9.01
N GLY A 43 -1.34 -7.77 7.77
CA GLY A 43 -1.15 -8.81 6.77
C GLY A 43 0.33 -9.07 6.50
N GLU A 44 0.62 -10.13 5.74
CA GLU A 44 1.96 -10.45 5.20
C GLU A 44 2.55 -9.32 4.33
N ALA A 45 1.73 -8.35 3.93
CA ALA A 45 2.12 -7.23 3.11
C ALA A 45 3.13 -6.29 3.81
N PRO A 46 4.14 -5.79 3.07
CA PRO A 46 5.13 -4.86 3.60
C PRO A 46 4.47 -3.57 4.11
N PRO A 47 5.11 -2.84 5.04
CA PRO A 47 4.63 -1.53 5.46
C PRO A 47 4.72 -0.50 4.33
N PRO A 48 3.87 0.55 4.35
CA PRO A 48 3.95 1.65 3.40
C PRO A 48 5.27 2.40 3.54
N HIS A 49 5.79 2.88 2.41
CA HIS A 49 6.98 3.71 2.35
C HIS A 49 6.87 4.92 3.31
N PRO A 50 7.93 5.32 4.06
CA PRO A 50 7.87 6.44 5.01
C PRO A 50 7.47 7.79 4.40
N ASP A 51 7.86 8.05 3.15
CA ASP A 51 7.49 9.27 2.42
C ASP A 51 6.17 9.16 1.64
N MET A 52 5.41 8.07 1.80
CA MET A 52 4.09 7.93 1.17
C MET A 52 3.13 9.00 1.71
N PRO A 53 2.44 9.77 0.83
CA PRO A 53 1.51 10.82 1.24
C PRO A 53 0.39 10.30 2.15
N PRO A 54 -0.09 11.09 3.13
CA PRO A 54 -1.02 10.60 4.15
C PRO A 54 -2.28 9.91 3.60
N ALA A 55 -2.96 10.52 2.62
CA ALA A 55 -4.17 9.94 2.02
C ALA A 55 -3.91 8.60 1.30
N ILE A 56 -2.75 8.48 0.66
CA ILE A 56 -2.33 7.27 -0.05
C ILE A 56 -1.88 6.19 0.94
N ARG A 57 -1.20 6.58 2.02
CA ARG A 57 -0.82 5.71 3.13
C ARG A 57 -2.05 5.08 3.79
N GLU A 58 -3.12 5.86 3.99
CA GLU A 58 -4.38 5.35 4.54
C GLU A 58 -4.98 4.26 3.65
N LEU A 59 -5.06 4.50 2.33
CA LEU A 59 -5.51 3.49 1.36
C LEU A 59 -4.62 2.24 1.35
N TYR A 60 -3.30 2.42 1.46
CA TYR A 60 -2.34 1.32 1.51
C TYR A 60 -2.53 0.47 2.77
N GLU A 61 -2.64 1.08 3.95
CA GLU A 61 -2.89 0.37 5.20
C GLU A 61 -4.26 -0.31 5.22
N GLU A 62 -5.28 0.32 4.64
CA GLU A 62 -6.59 -0.31 4.44
C GLU A 62 -6.46 -1.56 3.55
N ALA A 63 -5.72 -1.46 2.43
CA ALA A 63 -5.46 -2.59 1.56
C ALA A 63 -4.77 -3.74 2.33
N ARG A 64 -3.76 -3.43 3.15
CA ARG A 64 -3.05 -4.43 3.99
C ARG A 64 -3.99 -5.14 4.95
N GLY A 65 -4.91 -4.39 5.57
CA GLY A 65 -5.92 -4.94 6.45
C GLY A 65 -6.91 -5.83 5.70
N VAL A 66 -7.32 -5.45 4.49
CA VAL A 66 -8.32 -6.16 3.70
C VAL A 66 -7.75 -7.42 3.03
N LEU A 67 -6.45 -7.48 2.72
CA LEU A 67 -5.79 -8.59 2.01
C LEU A 67 -6.15 -10.00 2.52
N PRO A 68 -6.14 -10.30 3.85
CA PRO A 68 -6.47 -11.64 4.34
C PRO A 68 -7.94 -12.03 4.12
N ALA A 69 -8.84 -11.05 4.05
CA ALA A 69 -10.28 -11.27 3.86
C ALA A 69 -10.67 -11.24 2.39
N SER A 70 -10.08 -10.34 1.60
CA SER A 70 -10.36 -10.16 0.19
C SER A 70 -9.13 -9.62 -0.55
N PRO A 71 -8.32 -10.52 -1.17
CA PRO A 71 -7.28 -10.15 -2.12
C PRO A 71 -7.78 -9.13 -3.14
N ARG A 72 -8.95 -9.40 -3.72
CA ARG A 72 -9.64 -8.52 -4.66
C ARG A 72 -9.81 -7.09 -4.19
N ALA A 73 -10.37 -6.91 -3.00
CA ALA A 73 -10.61 -5.57 -2.48
C ALA A 73 -9.28 -4.88 -2.13
N SER A 74 -8.27 -5.62 -1.68
CA SER A 74 -6.90 -5.12 -1.53
C SER A 74 -6.34 -4.62 -2.86
N ALA A 75 -6.46 -5.37 -3.95
CA ALA A 75 -5.99 -4.95 -5.27
C ALA A 75 -6.70 -3.68 -5.76
N ALA A 76 -8.02 -3.56 -5.53
CA ALA A 76 -8.77 -2.37 -5.88
C ALA A 76 -8.30 -1.12 -5.09
N LEU A 77 -8.04 -1.25 -3.79
CA LEU A 77 -7.49 -0.17 -2.97
C LEU A 77 -6.09 0.23 -3.43
N LEU A 78 -5.23 -0.75 -3.75
CA LEU A 78 -3.89 -0.49 -4.28
C LEU A 78 -3.91 0.23 -5.63
N ARG A 79 -4.89 -0.07 -6.48
CA ARG A 79 -5.09 0.69 -7.72
C ARG A 79 -5.37 2.15 -7.44
N VAL A 80 -6.30 2.45 -6.54
CA VAL A 80 -6.66 3.84 -6.19
C VAL A 80 -5.45 4.56 -5.59
N ALA A 81 -4.69 3.87 -4.72
CA ALA A 81 -3.46 4.41 -4.15
C ALA A 81 -2.41 4.73 -5.24
N LEU A 82 -2.24 3.86 -6.25
CA LEU A 82 -1.33 4.12 -7.38
C LEU A 82 -1.78 5.30 -8.25
N GLU A 83 -3.10 5.42 -8.49
CA GLU A 83 -3.66 6.57 -9.20
C GLU A 83 -3.37 7.88 -8.46
N GLY A 84 -3.52 7.88 -7.12
CA GLY A 84 -3.16 9.00 -6.26
C GLY A 84 -1.66 9.34 -6.30
N LEU A 85 -0.76 8.34 -6.30
CA LEU A 85 0.69 8.59 -6.41
C LEU A 85 1.06 9.29 -7.72
N LEU A 86 0.41 8.88 -8.82
CA LEU A 86 0.62 9.49 -10.11
C LEU A 86 0.05 10.92 -10.17
N GLU A 87 -1.08 11.18 -9.51
CA GLU A 87 -1.67 12.51 -9.37
C GLU A 87 -0.74 13.46 -8.60
N GLU A 88 -0.18 13.02 -7.47
CA GLU A 88 0.84 13.76 -6.71
C GLU A 88 2.08 14.07 -7.56
N ALA A 89 2.41 13.20 -8.51
CA ALA A 89 3.49 13.41 -9.48
C ALA A 89 3.08 14.24 -10.72
N GLY A 90 1.89 14.83 -10.74
CA GLY A 90 1.38 15.69 -11.82
C GLY A 90 0.77 14.95 -13.02
N ASN A 91 0.51 13.65 -12.90
CA ASN A 91 -0.01 12.79 -13.96
C ASN A 91 -1.52 12.49 -13.79
N GLU A 92 -2.37 13.53 -13.80
CA GLU A 92 -3.80 13.43 -13.45
C GLU A 92 -4.73 12.94 -14.59
N LYS A 93 -4.29 13.00 -15.85
CA LYS A 93 -5.18 12.84 -17.01
C LYS A 93 -4.89 11.58 -17.82
N GLY A 94 -5.96 10.88 -18.20
CA GLY A 94 -5.91 9.68 -19.03
C GLY A 94 -6.05 8.40 -18.22
N SER A 95 -5.95 7.25 -18.91
CA SER A 95 -5.97 5.95 -18.24
C SER A 95 -4.72 5.77 -17.38
N LEU A 96 -4.77 4.87 -16.40
CA LEU A 96 -3.60 4.53 -15.59
C LEU A 96 -2.39 4.10 -16.44
N ALA A 97 -2.62 3.40 -17.55
CA ALA A 97 -1.55 3.04 -18.50
C ALA A 97 -0.90 4.29 -19.12
N ASP A 98 -1.70 5.28 -19.50
CA ASP A 98 -1.21 6.54 -20.08
C ASP A 98 -0.45 7.36 -19.03
N ARG A 99 -0.94 7.38 -17.79
CA ARG A 99 -0.30 8.07 -16.66
C ARG A 99 1.06 7.45 -16.35
N LEU A 100 1.16 6.12 -16.27
CA LEU A 100 2.43 5.40 -16.06
C LEU A 100 3.41 5.61 -17.22
N LYS A 101 2.93 5.57 -18.46
CA LYS A 101 3.75 5.83 -19.65
C LYS A 101 4.31 7.24 -19.63
N ARG A 102 3.47 8.23 -19.30
CA ARG A 102 3.91 9.64 -19.21
C ARG A 102 4.93 9.85 -18.10
N ALA A 103 4.69 9.31 -16.90
CA ALA A 103 5.65 9.40 -15.80
C ALA A 103 7.01 8.78 -16.17
N HIS A 104 7.02 7.71 -16.97
CA HIS A 104 8.25 7.13 -17.53
C HIS A 104 8.90 8.03 -18.59
N GLU A 105 8.14 8.56 -19.55
CA GLU A 105 8.64 9.46 -20.60
C GLU A 105 9.19 10.77 -20.03
N GLU A 106 8.63 11.25 -18.92
CA GLU A 106 9.13 12.41 -18.14
C GLU A 106 10.40 12.09 -17.33
N GLY A 107 10.86 10.84 -17.33
CA GLY A 107 12.04 10.38 -16.57
C GLY A 107 11.81 10.28 -15.06
N LYS A 108 10.55 10.37 -14.60
CA LYS A 108 10.18 10.23 -13.19
C LYS A 108 10.16 8.76 -12.76
N LEU A 109 9.75 7.87 -13.66
CA LEU A 109 9.84 6.41 -13.46
C LEU A 109 10.98 5.78 -14.25
N THR A 110 11.72 4.86 -13.61
CA THR A 110 12.76 4.10 -14.30
C THR A 110 12.17 3.11 -15.30
N THR A 111 12.99 2.73 -16.30
CA THR A 111 12.60 1.70 -17.28
C THR A 111 12.26 0.36 -16.62
N GLN A 112 12.91 0.03 -15.50
CA GLN A 112 12.67 -1.21 -14.75
C GLN A 112 11.30 -1.16 -14.06
N THR A 113 11.00 -0.06 -13.36
CA THR A 113 9.71 0.15 -12.68
C THR A 113 8.55 0.21 -13.68
N TYR A 114 8.73 0.88 -14.82
CA TYR A 114 7.73 0.88 -15.89
C TYR A 114 7.49 -0.51 -16.49
N LYS A 115 8.55 -1.30 -16.72
CA LYS A 115 8.42 -2.70 -17.18
C LYS A 115 7.70 -3.57 -16.16
N LEU A 116 8.01 -3.40 -14.86
CA LEU A 116 7.33 -4.11 -13.78
C LEU A 116 5.84 -3.79 -13.76
N ALA A 117 5.45 -2.53 -13.95
CA ALA A 117 4.05 -2.14 -14.11
C ALA A 117 3.37 -2.89 -15.28
N GLY A 118 4.10 -3.09 -16.38
CA GLY A 118 3.65 -3.90 -17.52
C GLY A 118 3.46 -5.38 -17.20
N VAL A 119 4.36 -5.98 -16.40
CA VAL A 119 4.23 -7.38 -15.94
C VAL A 119 3.04 -7.54 -15.00
N LEU A 120 2.89 -6.64 -14.03
CA LEU A 120 1.75 -6.65 -13.10
C LEU A 120 0.41 -6.46 -13.84
N ARG A 121 0.42 -5.69 -14.94
CA ARG A 121 -0.72 -5.55 -15.85
C ARG A 121 -1.07 -6.85 -16.60
N LEU A 122 -0.08 -7.66 -16.97
CA LEU A 122 -0.28 -8.96 -17.63
C LEU A 122 -0.69 -10.03 -16.62
N GLY A 123 -0.06 -10.04 -15.45
CA GLY A 123 -0.34 -10.98 -14.36
C GLY A 123 -1.70 -10.76 -13.70
N GLY A 124 -2.23 -9.53 -13.73
CA GLY A 124 -3.59 -9.24 -13.28
C GLY A 124 -4.69 -9.76 -14.21
N ASN A 125 -4.38 -10.48 -15.32
CA ASN A 125 -5.41 -10.89 -16.27
C ASN A 125 -5.02 -12.06 -17.21
N ALA A 126 -5.30 -13.29 -16.79
CA ALA A 126 -5.67 -14.36 -17.72
C ALA A 126 -7.05 -14.14 -18.40
N ALA A 127 -7.61 -12.91 -18.38
CA ALA A 127 -8.82 -12.52 -19.10
C ALA A 127 -8.77 -11.05 -19.58
N ALA A 128 -7.80 -10.76 -20.45
CA ALA A 128 -7.68 -9.45 -21.08
C ALA A 128 -8.86 -9.14 -22.02
N HIS A 129 -9.77 -8.27 -21.56
CA HIS A 129 -10.29 -7.21 -22.41
C HIS A 129 -10.46 -5.93 -21.60
N TYR A 130 -9.50 -5.03 -21.82
CA TYR A 130 -9.43 -3.61 -21.44
C TYR A 130 -9.61 -3.28 -19.95
N GLU A 131 -8.69 -2.42 -19.46
CA GLU A 131 -8.61 -1.87 -18.10
C GLU A 131 -7.80 -2.75 -17.15
N LEU A 132 -6.63 -2.24 -16.76
CA LEU A 132 -5.83 -2.77 -15.64
C LEU A 132 -6.79 -3.12 -14.50
N TRP A 133 -6.79 -4.35 -13.97
CA TRP A 133 -7.63 -4.78 -12.84
C TRP A 133 -9.16 -4.85 -13.03
N LYS A 134 -9.65 -5.58 -14.02
CA LYS A 134 -10.97 -6.22 -13.86
C LYS A 134 -10.81 -7.45 -13.00
N ILE A 135 -11.33 -7.41 -11.78
CA ILE A 135 -11.40 -8.61 -10.96
C ILE A 135 -12.58 -9.46 -11.40
N ASP A 136 -12.32 -10.62 -12.00
CA ASP A 136 -13.35 -11.60 -12.37
C ASP A 136 -13.76 -12.41 -11.12
N PRO A 137 -15.03 -12.32 -10.65
CA PRO A 137 -15.52 -13.10 -9.51
C PRO A 137 -15.57 -14.62 -9.78
N SER A 138 -15.46 -15.06 -11.03
CA SER A 138 -15.57 -16.45 -11.45
C SER A 138 -14.23 -17.19 -11.56
N GLN A 139 -13.11 -16.46 -11.54
CA GLN A 139 -11.77 -17.02 -11.55
C GLN A 139 -11.25 -17.08 -10.12
N GLY A 140 -11.02 -18.29 -9.63
CA GLY A 140 -10.58 -18.57 -8.26
C GLY A 140 -9.24 -17.91 -7.93
N GLN A 141 -9.05 -17.64 -6.62
CA GLN A 141 -7.84 -17.11 -5.98
C GLN A 141 -7.03 -16.16 -6.86
N GLU A 142 -7.25 -14.84 -6.72
CA GLU A 142 -6.19 -13.92 -7.07
C GLU A 142 -4.90 -14.37 -6.39
N ASP A 143 -3.81 -14.49 -7.15
CA ASP A 143 -2.52 -14.90 -6.61
C ASP A 143 -2.13 -13.91 -5.52
N ARG A 144 -2.22 -14.35 -4.27
CA ARG A 144 -1.84 -13.55 -3.09
C ARG A 144 -0.42 -13.01 -3.27
N GLU A 145 0.46 -13.78 -3.90
CA GLU A 145 1.82 -13.39 -4.28
C GLU A 145 1.83 -12.18 -5.24
N MET A 146 0.94 -12.13 -6.23
CA MET A 146 0.81 -11.00 -7.14
C MET A 146 0.43 -9.72 -6.37
N ILE A 147 -0.48 -9.82 -5.40
CA ILE A 147 -0.91 -8.64 -4.62
C ILE A 147 0.18 -8.21 -3.65
N LEU A 148 0.90 -9.14 -3.03
CA LEU A 148 2.10 -8.82 -2.25
C LEU A 148 3.14 -8.08 -3.12
N ALA A 149 3.34 -8.50 -4.37
CA ALA A 149 4.19 -7.78 -5.31
C ALA A 149 3.64 -6.38 -5.68
N LEU A 150 2.31 -6.18 -5.70
CA LEU A 150 1.72 -4.85 -5.87
C LEU A 150 2.03 -3.91 -4.69
N PHE A 151 2.01 -4.41 -3.46
CA PHE A 151 2.39 -3.62 -2.28
C PHE A 151 3.85 -3.14 -2.38
N GLU A 152 4.76 -4.01 -2.81
CA GLU A 152 6.16 -3.66 -3.06
C GLU A 152 6.30 -2.65 -4.21
N PHE A 153 5.55 -2.86 -5.30
CA PHE A 153 5.55 -1.95 -6.45
C PHE A 153 5.11 -0.53 -6.07
N LEU A 154 4.07 -0.36 -5.24
CA LEU A 154 3.65 0.96 -4.78
C LEU A 154 4.72 1.64 -3.90
N ASN A 155 5.47 0.87 -3.11
CA ASN A 155 6.59 1.40 -2.35
C ASN A 155 7.72 1.87 -3.27
N GLU A 156 8.04 1.10 -4.32
CA GLU A 156 9.03 1.50 -5.33
C GLU A 156 8.59 2.77 -6.09
N VAL A 157 7.33 2.84 -6.51
CA VAL A 157 6.76 4.04 -7.15
C VAL A 157 6.82 5.24 -6.21
N THR A 158 6.59 5.05 -4.91
CA THR A 158 6.73 6.13 -3.91
C THR A 158 8.18 6.60 -3.77
N GLU A 159 9.14 5.68 -3.75
CA GLU A 159 10.56 6.02 -3.72
C GLU A 159 10.95 6.85 -4.95
N GLU A 160 10.55 6.41 -6.16
CA GLU A 160 10.90 7.09 -7.41
C GLU A 160 10.20 8.44 -7.58
N LEU A 161 8.90 8.52 -7.32
CA LEU A 161 8.11 9.73 -7.59
C LEU A 161 8.20 10.78 -6.48
N ILE A 162 8.50 10.40 -5.24
CA ILE A 162 8.36 11.28 -4.07
C ILE A 162 9.64 11.34 -3.26
N ALA A 163 10.10 10.21 -2.72
CA ALA A 163 11.20 10.21 -1.75
C ALA A 163 12.53 10.61 -2.38
N LYS A 164 12.85 10.09 -3.56
CA LYS A 164 14.09 10.40 -4.28
C LYS A 164 14.16 11.86 -4.72
N PRO A 165 13.14 12.46 -5.37
CA PRO A 165 13.13 13.89 -5.66
C PRO A 165 13.34 14.76 -4.41
N LYS A 166 12.61 14.49 -3.34
CA LYS A 166 12.74 15.20 -2.06
C LYS A 166 14.15 15.11 -1.48
N ARG A 167 14.73 13.91 -1.45
CA ARG A 167 16.10 13.68 -0.97
C ARG A 167 17.14 14.46 -1.78
N LEU A 168 17.00 14.48 -3.11
CA LEU A 168 17.91 15.23 -3.99
C LEU A 168 17.80 16.74 -3.77
N GLU A 169 16.59 17.27 -3.61
CA GLU A 169 16.36 18.69 -3.31
C GLU A 169 16.99 19.07 -1.96
N GLU A 170 16.79 18.27 -0.91
CA GLU A 170 17.42 18.50 0.39
C GLU A 170 18.94 18.49 0.32
N MET A 171 19.53 17.59 -0.49
CA MET A 171 20.97 17.54 -0.72
C MET A 171 21.47 18.80 -1.42
N GLU A 172 20.78 19.24 -2.47
CA GLU A 172 21.12 20.47 -3.19
C GLU A 172 21.06 21.71 -2.29
N GLN A 173 19.99 21.83 -1.49
CA GLN A 173 19.83 22.92 -0.53
C GLN A 173 20.95 22.93 0.51
N LYS A 174 21.30 21.76 1.07
CA LYS A 174 22.40 21.62 2.04
C LYS A 174 23.74 22.02 1.44
N LEU A 175 24.06 21.56 0.23
CA LEU A 175 25.31 21.89 -0.46
C LEU A 175 25.37 23.37 -0.83
N SER A 176 24.29 23.92 -1.38
CA SER A 176 24.20 25.34 -1.75
C SER A 176 24.36 26.25 -0.54
N ARG A 177 23.81 25.87 0.62
CA ARG A 177 23.99 26.61 1.87
C ARG A 177 25.44 26.65 2.32
N LYS A 178 26.11 25.48 2.35
CA LYS A 178 27.53 25.39 2.73
C LYS A 178 28.41 26.24 1.82
N LEU A 179 28.22 26.16 0.51
CA LEU A 179 29.01 26.94 -0.45
C LEU A 179 28.80 28.46 -0.30
N ARG A 180 27.62 28.91 0.14
CA ARG A 180 27.34 30.33 0.43
C ARG A 180 27.94 30.79 1.77
N GLU A 181 28.02 29.91 2.74
CA GLU A 181 28.56 30.19 4.08
C GLU A 181 30.10 30.18 4.11
N GLU A 182 30.74 29.35 3.27
CA GLU A 182 32.20 29.22 3.23
C GLU A 182 32.89 30.30 2.36
N GLY A 183 32.18 30.90 1.40
CA GLY A 183 32.68 31.98 0.54
C GLY A 183 33.88 31.60 -0.35
N PRO A 184 34.04 32.18 -1.55
CA PRO A 184 35.30 32.08 -2.29
C PRO A 184 36.45 32.84 -1.61
#